data_AF-A0A556W1P3-F1
#
_entry.id   AF-A0A556W1P3-F1
#
_cell.length_a   1.000
_cell.length_b   1.000
_cell.length_c   1.000
_cell.angle_alpha   90.00
_cell.angle_beta   90.00
_cell.angle_gamma   90.00
#
_symmetry.space_group_name_H-M   'P 1'
#
loop_
_entity.id
_entity.type
_entity.pdbx_description
1 polymer ?
#
loop_
_entity_poly.entity_id
_entity_poly.type
_entity_poly.pdbx_seq_one_letter_code
_entity_poly.pdbx_strand_id
1 'polypeptide(L)'
;MASSQLMEEYRRWLTFQRQEQLSREHLGIVQRLEDARVSASQVVKAYRSMAEKAAKEGACYRTLFLRTTPEQPSLVCEGWLFVRRMLSEGQQTRIRATLLETFTLEDGIIPVGDKPARKITLEIYDYLDINKGMHTSARVDALESSQDTQFLTLLDAVRGDLRPHMT
;
A
#
# COMPACT_ATOMS: atom_id res chain seq x y z
N MET A 1 16.29 -29.28 -20.05
CA MET A 1 15.10 -29.39 -19.17
C MET A 1 15.46 -29.17 -17.69
N ALA A 2 16.54 -29.74 -17.15
CA ALA A 2 16.96 -29.46 -15.76
C ALA A 2 17.31 -27.97 -15.49
N SER A 3 17.93 -27.29 -16.47
CA SER A 3 18.29 -25.87 -16.33
C SER A 3 17.08 -24.92 -16.30
N SER A 4 15.97 -25.24 -16.97
CA SER A 4 14.77 -24.38 -16.96
C SER A 4 14.01 -24.52 -15.64
N GLN A 5 13.91 -25.74 -15.11
CA GLN A 5 13.31 -26.02 -13.80
C GLN A 5 14.07 -25.32 -12.66
N LEU A 6 15.41 -25.38 -12.68
CA LEU A 6 16.23 -24.70 -11.67
C LEU A 6 16.02 -23.17 -11.69
N MET A 7 15.88 -22.57 -12.88
CA MET A 7 15.63 -21.13 -13.00
C MET A 7 14.23 -20.73 -12.50
N GLU A 8 13.21 -21.58 -12.71
CA GLU A 8 11.87 -21.37 -12.17
C GLU A 8 11.83 -21.52 -10.64
N GLU A 9 12.55 -22.49 -10.08
CA GLU A 9 12.74 -22.63 -8.64
C GLU A 9 13.45 -21.42 -8.04
N TYR A 10 14.52 -20.95 -8.69
CA TYR A 10 15.25 -19.76 -8.25
C TYR A 10 14.36 -18.51 -8.26
N ARG A 11 13.55 -18.30 -9.31
CA ARG A 11 12.60 -17.17 -9.37
C ARG A 11 11.55 -17.25 -8.25
N ARG A 12 10.99 -18.44 -7.99
CA ARG A 12 10.05 -18.65 -6.87
C ARG A 12 10.70 -18.33 -5.53
N TRP A 13 11.93 -18.78 -5.32
CA TRP A 13 12.70 -18.47 -4.11
C TRP A 13 12.92 -16.97 -3.94
N LEU A 14 13.29 -16.24 -5.01
CA LEU A 14 13.40 -14.77 -4.96
C LEU A 14 12.08 -14.09 -4.60
N THR A 15 10.95 -14.56 -5.14
CA THR A 15 9.62 -14.06 -4.78
C THR A 15 9.31 -14.26 -3.30
N PHE A 16 9.58 -15.44 -2.74
CA PHE A 16 9.39 -15.69 -1.30
C PHE A 16 10.31 -14.84 -0.43
N GLN A 17 11.57 -14.67 -0.82
CA GLN A 17 12.50 -13.79 -0.11
C GLN A 17 12.00 -12.34 -0.10
N ARG A 18 11.47 -11.86 -1.23
CA ARG A 18 10.87 -10.54 -1.33
C ARG A 18 9.63 -10.40 -0.47
N GLN A 19 8.75 -11.41 -0.46
CA GLN A 19 7.56 -11.42 0.40
C GLN A 19 7.95 -11.28 1.88
N GLU A 20 8.93 -12.06 2.34
CA GLU A 20 9.39 -12.01 3.74
C GLU A 20 10.01 -10.64 4.08
N GLN A 21 10.76 -10.05 3.16
CA GLN A 21 11.30 -8.70 3.33
C GLN A 21 10.17 -7.67 3.52
N LEU A 22 9.16 -7.69 2.65
CA LEU A 22 8.03 -6.77 2.72
C LEU A 22 7.18 -7.00 3.98
N SER A 23 7.00 -8.25 4.41
CA SER A 23 6.31 -8.59 5.65
C SER A 23 6.99 -7.97 6.87
N ARG A 24 8.32 -8.07 6.97
CA ARG A 24 9.09 -7.45 8.07
C ARG A 24 9.04 -5.93 8.01
N GLU A 25 9.15 -5.36 6.81
CA GLU A 25 9.08 -3.92 6.61
C GLU A 25 7.71 -3.36 7.04
N HIS A 26 6.62 -3.98 6.56
CA HIS A 26 5.26 -3.61 6.92
C HIS A 26 5.05 -3.66 8.43
N LEU A 27 5.42 -4.78 9.08
CA LEU A 27 5.32 -4.92 10.54
C LEU A 27 6.10 -3.84 11.28
N GLY A 28 7.34 -3.55 10.85
CA GLY A 28 8.16 -2.50 11.45
C GLY A 28 7.62 -1.08 11.26
N ILE A 29 6.90 -0.81 10.17
CA ILE A 29 6.21 0.48 9.98
C ILE A 29 4.98 0.56 10.90
N VAL A 30 4.15 -0.49 10.95
CA VAL A 30 2.97 -0.55 11.83
C VAL A 30 3.38 -0.31 13.29
N GLN A 31 4.41 -1.01 13.76
CA GLN A 31 4.90 -0.85 15.14
C GLN A 31 5.37 0.59 15.41
N ARG A 32 6.11 1.21 14.49
CA ARG A 32 6.53 2.63 14.64
C ARG A 32 5.35 3.60 14.68
N LEU A 33 4.29 3.35 13.91
CA LEU A 33 3.09 4.18 13.93
C LEU A 33 2.32 4.02 15.25
N GLU A 34 2.23 2.80 15.77
CA GLU A 34 1.66 2.49 17.09
C GLU A 34 2.45 3.18 18.22
N ASP A 35 3.77 3.01 18.24
CA ASP A 35 4.67 3.60 19.24
C ASP A 35 4.60 5.15 19.24
N ALA A 36 4.49 5.74 18.05
CA ALA A 36 4.33 7.18 17.87
C ALA A 36 2.89 7.69 18.12
N ARG A 37 1.94 6.78 18.38
CA ARG A 37 0.51 7.09 18.61
C ARG A 37 -0.08 7.96 17.50
N VAL A 38 0.22 7.61 16.24
CA VAL A 38 -0.24 8.38 15.09
C VAL A 38 -1.76 8.28 14.96
N SER A 39 -2.41 9.44 14.91
CA SER A 39 -3.86 9.58 14.71
C SER A 39 -4.23 9.70 13.22
N ALA A 40 -5.46 9.33 12.89
CA ALA A 40 -6.02 9.51 11.54
C ALA A 40 -5.88 10.95 11.05
N SER A 41 -6.03 11.94 11.95
CA SER A 41 -5.87 13.36 11.62
C SER A 41 -4.47 13.71 11.08
N GLN A 42 -3.41 13.09 11.62
CA GLN A 42 -2.04 13.29 11.16
C GLN A 42 -1.84 12.61 9.79
N VAL A 43 -2.38 11.41 9.61
CA VAL A 43 -2.36 10.69 8.33
C VAL A 43 -3.08 11.51 7.24
N VAL A 44 -4.24 12.09 7.55
CA VAL A 44 -4.98 12.99 6.62
C VAL A 44 -4.13 14.18 6.18
N LYS A 45 -3.36 14.80 7.07
CA LYS A 45 -2.45 15.91 6.71
C LYS A 45 -1.35 15.42 5.77
N ALA A 46 -0.78 14.23 6.00
CA ALA A 46 0.22 13.65 5.12
C ALA A 46 -0.35 13.39 3.72
N TYR A 47 -1.52 12.75 3.62
CA TYR A 47 -2.16 12.49 2.32
C TYR A 47 -2.59 13.77 1.59
N ARG A 48 -2.98 14.83 2.31
CA ARG A 48 -3.23 16.15 1.71
C ARG A 48 -1.97 16.70 1.04
N SER A 49 -0.83 16.65 1.72
CA SER A 49 0.47 17.06 1.16
C SER A 49 0.86 16.20 -0.05
N MET A 50 0.63 14.88 0.02
CA MET A 50 0.84 13.97 -1.12
C MET A 50 -0.04 14.34 -2.32
N ALA A 51 -1.32 14.66 -2.11
CA ALA A 51 -2.22 15.07 -3.18
C ALA A 51 -1.77 16.37 -3.87
N GLU A 52 -1.31 17.35 -3.09
CA GLU A 52 -0.79 18.61 -3.62
C GLU A 52 0.48 18.40 -4.46
N LYS A 53 1.41 17.58 -3.97
CA LYS A 53 2.63 17.21 -4.71
C LYS A 53 2.32 16.37 -5.94
N ALA A 54 1.39 15.43 -5.86
CA ALA A 54 0.93 14.61 -6.98
C ALA A 54 0.36 15.48 -8.11
N ALA A 55 -0.46 16.49 -7.78
CA ALA A 55 -1.02 17.41 -8.76
C ALA A 55 0.04 18.28 -9.45
N LYS A 56 1.01 18.81 -8.70
CA LYS A 56 2.05 19.71 -9.20
C LYS A 56 3.18 18.98 -9.94
N GLU A 57 3.64 17.87 -9.38
CA GLU A 57 4.90 17.22 -9.76
C GLU A 57 4.69 15.81 -10.33
N GLY A 58 3.46 15.29 -10.34
CA GLY A 58 3.21 13.90 -10.74
C GLY A 58 3.69 12.87 -9.72
N ALA A 59 3.94 13.29 -8.48
CA ALA A 59 4.48 12.45 -7.41
C ALA A 59 3.62 11.20 -7.14
N CYS A 60 4.25 10.03 -7.28
CA CYS A 60 3.74 8.73 -6.92
C CYS A 60 4.57 8.20 -5.74
N TYR A 61 3.92 7.64 -4.74
CA TYR A 61 4.57 7.23 -3.49
C TYR A 61 4.60 5.71 -3.40
N ARG A 62 5.69 5.15 -2.90
CA ARG A 62 5.74 3.72 -2.61
C ARG A 62 4.75 3.40 -1.50
N THR A 63 3.95 2.36 -1.70
CA THR A 63 2.91 1.96 -0.76
C THR A 63 2.94 0.45 -0.56
N LEU A 64 2.91 0.05 0.70
CA LEU A 64 2.67 -1.33 1.11
C LEU A 64 1.22 -1.47 1.56
N PHE A 65 0.61 -2.62 1.30
CA PHE A 65 -0.75 -2.90 1.78
C PHE A 65 -0.93 -4.41 1.96
N LEU A 66 -1.89 -4.80 2.77
CA LEU A 66 -2.27 -6.20 2.96
C LEU A 66 -3.37 -6.57 1.99
N ARG A 67 -3.23 -7.73 1.34
CA ARG A 67 -4.29 -8.38 0.58
C ARG A 67 -4.72 -9.67 1.26
N THR A 68 -5.99 -9.77 1.61
CA THR A 68 -6.60 -11.00 2.11
C THR A 68 -7.22 -11.78 0.96
N THR A 69 -6.90 -13.06 0.86
CA THR A 69 -7.59 -13.99 -0.03
C THR A 69 -8.49 -14.91 0.80
N PRO A 70 -9.55 -15.50 0.22
CA PRO A 70 -10.47 -16.37 0.97
C PRO A 70 -9.80 -17.59 1.61
N GLU A 71 -8.64 -18.00 1.10
CA GLU A 71 -8.00 -19.27 1.43
C GLU A 71 -6.67 -19.10 2.20
N GLN A 72 -6.15 -17.88 2.34
CA GLN A 72 -4.80 -17.64 2.88
C GLN A 72 -4.75 -16.45 3.86
N PRO A 73 -3.75 -16.42 4.77
CA PRO A 73 -3.47 -15.25 5.58
C PRO A 73 -3.22 -14.01 4.69
N SER A 74 -3.47 -12.81 5.24
CA SER A 74 -3.20 -11.57 4.53
C SER A 74 -1.72 -11.44 4.17
N LEU A 75 -1.43 -11.19 2.90
CA LEU A 75 -0.07 -11.04 2.38
C LEU A 75 0.24 -9.58 2.06
N VAL A 76 1.49 -9.17 2.28
CA VAL A 76 1.93 -7.82 1.94
C VAL A 76 2.18 -7.72 0.44
N CYS A 77 1.48 -6.78 -0.20
CA CYS A 77 1.70 -6.35 -1.57
C CYS A 77 2.43 -4.99 -1.60
N GLU A 78 3.02 -4.67 -2.74
CA GLU A 78 3.69 -3.39 -2.98
C GLU A 78 3.18 -2.74 -4.25
N GLY A 79 3.09 -1.41 -4.23
CA GLY A 79 2.84 -0.63 -5.43
C GLY A 79 3.24 0.82 -5.30
N TRP A 80 2.91 1.59 -6.33
CA TRP A 80 3.02 3.03 -6.36
C TRP A 80 1.64 3.65 -6.33
N LEU A 81 1.41 4.53 -5.35
CA LEU A 81 0.16 5.22 -5.15
C LEU A 81 0.26 6.66 -5.64
N PHE A 82 -0.56 6.99 -6.63
CA PHE A 82 -0.78 8.36 -7.09
C PHE A 82 -2.05 8.92 -6.43
N VAL A 83 -1.87 9.85 -5.49
CA VAL A 83 -2.98 10.46 -4.75
C VAL A 83 -3.62 11.56 -5.62
N ARG A 84 -4.84 11.32 -6.12
CA ARG A 84 -5.50 12.26 -7.05
C ARG A 84 -6.15 13.43 -6.31
N ARG A 85 -6.93 13.15 -5.27
CA ARG A 85 -7.60 14.16 -4.46
C ARG A 85 -8.13 13.60 -3.15
N MET A 86 -8.21 14.46 -2.15
CA MET A 86 -8.95 14.22 -0.93
C MET A 86 -10.45 14.36 -1.20
N LEU A 87 -11.24 13.50 -0.56
CA LEU A 87 -12.69 13.58 -0.44
C LEU A 87 -13.02 13.70 1.05
N SER A 88 -13.92 14.60 1.44
CA SER A 88 -14.37 14.69 2.82
C SER A 88 -15.88 14.50 2.85
N GLU A 89 -16.35 13.43 3.49
CA GLU A 89 -17.75 13.16 3.75
C GLU A 89 -17.92 12.90 5.25
N GLY A 90 -18.49 13.86 5.99
CA GLY A 90 -18.78 13.71 7.42
C GLY A 90 -17.54 13.49 8.30
N GLN A 91 -17.56 12.45 9.15
CA GLN A 91 -16.49 12.14 10.12
C GLN A 91 -15.33 11.33 9.53
N GLN A 92 -15.44 10.81 8.31
CA GLN A 92 -14.43 9.97 7.68
C GLN A 92 -13.78 10.68 6.49
N THR A 93 -12.46 10.59 6.38
CA THR A 93 -11.74 11.19 5.25
C THR A 93 -11.44 10.13 4.21
N ARG A 94 -11.86 10.38 2.98
CA ARG A 94 -11.65 9.47 1.85
C ARG A 94 -10.68 10.07 0.85
N ILE A 95 -10.05 9.24 0.04
CA ILE A 95 -9.02 9.67 -0.92
C ILE A 95 -9.23 8.91 -2.20
N ARG A 96 -9.36 9.62 -3.32
CA ARG A 96 -9.29 8.99 -4.63
C ARG A 96 -7.82 8.89 -5.04
N ALA A 97 -7.39 7.69 -5.38
CA ALA A 97 -6.04 7.42 -5.82
C ALA A 97 -6.02 6.46 -7.01
N THR A 98 -4.85 6.35 -7.62
CA THR A 98 -4.53 5.31 -8.58
C THR A 98 -3.35 4.50 -8.03
N LEU A 99 -3.51 3.18 -7.98
CA LEU A 99 -2.50 2.24 -7.51
C LEU A 99 -1.93 1.47 -8.71
N LEU A 100 -0.61 1.48 -8.84
CA LEU A 100 0.11 0.61 -9.75
C LEU A 100 0.86 -0.45 -8.94
N GLU A 101 0.40 -1.69 -9.00
CA GLU A 101 1.03 -2.81 -8.28
C GLU A 101 2.38 -3.15 -8.91
N THR A 102 3.39 -3.35 -8.06
CA THR A 102 4.74 -3.76 -8.47
C THR A 102 5.20 -5.04 -7.79
N PHE A 103 4.45 -5.53 -6.81
CA PHE A 103 4.67 -6.87 -6.24
C PHE A 103 3.40 -7.47 -5.63
N THR A 104 3.20 -8.75 -5.91
CA THR A 104 2.29 -9.67 -5.21
C THR A 104 3.03 -11.00 -5.02
N LEU A 105 2.58 -11.86 -4.11
CA LEU A 105 3.22 -13.18 -3.99
C LEU A 105 2.96 -14.04 -5.23
N GLU A 106 1.77 -13.91 -5.81
CA GLU A 106 1.31 -14.68 -6.96
C GLU A 106 2.08 -14.34 -8.23
N ASP A 107 2.37 -13.06 -8.47
CA ASP A 107 3.04 -12.60 -9.69
C ASP A 107 4.54 -12.33 -9.50
N GLY A 108 5.01 -12.24 -8.26
CA GLY A 108 6.36 -11.77 -7.95
C GLY A 108 6.53 -10.29 -8.29
N ILE A 109 7.70 -9.92 -8.82
CA ILE A 109 7.97 -8.53 -9.21
C ILE A 109 7.25 -8.23 -10.53
N ILE A 110 6.40 -7.21 -10.50
CA ILE A 110 5.62 -6.75 -11.64
C ILE A 110 6.30 -5.48 -12.20
N PRO A 111 6.79 -5.52 -13.46
CA PRO A 111 7.29 -4.32 -14.12
C PRO A 111 6.21 -3.24 -14.26
N VAL A 112 6.63 -1.99 -14.19
CA VAL A 112 5.74 -0.82 -14.35
C VAL A 112 5.09 -0.85 -15.72
N GLY A 113 3.76 -0.85 -15.75
CA GLY A 113 2.96 -0.86 -16.98
C GLY A 113 2.52 -2.24 -17.47
N ASP A 114 3.06 -3.33 -16.92
CA ASP A 114 2.65 -4.70 -17.29
C ASP A 114 1.24 -5.03 -16.77
N LYS A 115 0.84 -4.42 -15.64
CA LYS A 115 -0.53 -4.47 -15.12
C LYS A 115 -1.22 -3.11 -15.22
N PRO A 116 -2.53 -3.09 -15.49
CA PRO A 116 -3.29 -1.85 -15.53
C PRO A 116 -3.34 -1.20 -14.15
N ALA A 117 -3.27 0.12 -14.13
CA ALA A 117 -3.41 0.86 -12.89
C ALA A 117 -4.85 0.76 -12.36
N ARG A 118 -4.98 0.55 -11.04
CA ARG A 118 -6.27 0.39 -10.36
C ARG A 118 -6.70 1.72 -9.77
N LYS A 119 -7.92 2.17 -10.09
CA LYS A 119 -8.54 3.31 -9.41
C LYS A 119 -9.09 2.80 -8.08
N ILE A 120 -8.67 3.41 -6.99
CA ILE A 120 -9.07 3.03 -5.64
C ILE A 120 -9.51 4.24 -4.83
N THR A 121 -10.36 3.99 -3.85
CA THR A 121 -10.75 4.95 -2.83
C THR A 121 -10.27 4.42 -1.50
N LEU A 122 -9.39 5.18 -0.86
CA LEU A 122 -8.93 4.87 0.48
C LEU A 122 -9.78 5.62 1.49
N GLU A 123 -10.03 5.00 2.63
CA GLU A 123 -10.63 5.63 3.81
C GLU A 123 -9.63 5.66 4.95
N ILE A 124 -9.46 6.83 5.56
CA ILE A 124 -8.61 7.05 6.73
C ILE A 124 -9.50 7.19 7.94
N TYR A 125 -9.23 6.40 8.97
CA TYR A 125 -9.98 6.41 10.23
C TYR A 125 -9.12 5.95 11.40
N ASP A 126 -9.57 6.24 12.61
CA ASP A 126 -8.97 5.72 13.84
C ASP A 126 -9.54 4.34 14.13
N TYR A 127 -8.67 3.33 14.21
CA TYR A 127 -9.01 1.94 14.51
C TYR A 127 -8.72 1.63 15.98
N LEU A 128 -9.67 0.97 16.65
CA LEU A 128 -9.50 0.52 18.03
C LEU A 128 -9.07 -0.95 18.03
N ASP A 129 -7.86 -1.22 18.49
CA ASP A 129 -7.40 -2.58 18.74
C ASP A 129 -7.72 -2.99 20.19
N ILE A 130 -8.77 -3.80 20.33
CA ILE A 130 -9.24 -4.32 21.63
C ILE A 130 -8.23 -5.30 22.23
N ASN A 131 -7.54 -6.08 21.39
CA ASN A 131 -6.63 -7.14 21.84
C ASN A 131 -5.33 -6.57 22.42
N LYS A 132 -4.98 -5.33 22.06
CA LYS A 132 -3.84 -4.59 22.60
C LYS A 132 -4.24 -3.61 23.71
N GLY A 133 -5.27 -3.91 24.50
CA GLY A 133 -5.65 -3.06 25.63
C GLY A 133 -6.36 -1.75 25.23
N MET A 134 -7.19 -1.80 24.18
CA MET A 134 -7.95 -0.66 23.65
C MET A 134 -7.06 0.50 23.17
N HIS A 135 -6.00 0.17 22.42
CA HIS A 135 -5.17 1.18 21.77
C HIS A 135 -5.82 1.65 20.47
N THR A 136 -5.79 2.97 20.24
CA THR A 136 -6.25 3.59 18.99
C THR A 136 -5.06 3.81 18.06
N SER A 137 -5.16 3.37 16.81
CA SER A 137 -4.17 3.60 15.76
C SER A 137 -4.81 4.09 14.48
N ALA A 138 -4.12 4.94 13.71
CA ALA A 138 -4.59 5.34 12.40
C ALA A 138 -4.55 4.16 11.42
N ARG A 139 -5.63 3.97 10.66
CA ARG A 139 -5.72 2.94 9.62
C ARG A 139 -6.18 3.55 8.30
N VAL A 140 -5.68 2.98 7.21
CA VAL A 140 -6.04 3.35 5.84
C VAL A 140 -6.41 2.08 5.08
N ASP A 141 -7.65 1.96 4.65
CA ASP A 141 -8.15 0.77 3.93
C ASP A 141 -8.79 1.16 2.60
N ALA A 142 -8.86 0.23 1.64
CA ALA A 142 -9.61 0.44 0.41
C ALA A 142 -11.12 0.23 0.65
N LEU A 143 -11.96 1.06 0.04
CA LEU A 143 -13.41 0.95 0.14
C LEU A 143 -14.02 -0.02 -0.87
N GLU A 144 -13.46 -0.08 -2.09
CA GLU A 144 -14.01 -0.90 -3.17
C GLU A 144 -13.79 -2.40 -2.98
N SER A 145 -12.83 -2.78 -2.14
CA SER A 145 -12.48 -4.17 -1.87
C SER A 145 -12.18 -4.36 -0.40
N SER A 146 -12.93 -5.25 0.26
CA SER A 146 -12.63 -5.70 1.63
C SER A 146 -11.34 -6.53 1.71
N GLN A 147 -10.72 -6.84 0.57
CA GLN A 147 -9.49 -7.64 0.52
C GLN A 147 -8.25 -6.78 0.74
N ASP A 148 -8.24 -5.53 0.26
CA ASP A 148 -7.06 -4.66 0.32
C ASP A 148 -7.16 -3.71 1.53
N THR A 149 -6.27 -3.87 2.50
CA THR A 149 -6.30 -3.14 3.78
C THR A 149 -4.91 -2.68 4.23
N GLN A 150 -4.85 -1.83 5.26
CA GLN A 150 -3.62 -1.36 5.90
C GLN A 150 -2.61 -0.75 4.90
N PHE A 151 -3.06 0.24 4.13
CA PHE A 151 -2.21 0.99 3.21
C PHE A 151 -1.22 1.87 3.97
N LEU A 152 0.06 1.55 3.84
CA LEU A 152 1.21 2.28 4.39
C LEU A 152 1.96 2.98 3.26
N THR A 153 1.71 4.27 3.08
CA THR A 153 2.33 5.08 2.02
C THR A 153 3.56 5.82 2.55
N LEU A 154 4.72 5.58 1.93
CA LEU A 154 6.03 6.06 2.37
C LEU A 154 6.36 7.40 1.75
N LEU A 155 6.58 8.42 2.59
CA LEU A 155 6.84 9.80 2.15
C LEU A 155 8.25 10.03 1.58
N ASP A 156 9.20 9.16 1.92
CA ASP A 156 10.60 9.21 1.53
C ASP A 156 10.89 8.48 0.20
N ALA A 157 9.97 7.63 -0.26
CA ALA A 157 10.08 6.90 -1.52
C ALA A 157 9.10 7.46 -2.56
N VAL A 158 9.57 8.39 -3.40
CA VAL A 158 8.75 9.16 -4.36
C VAL A 158 9.29 9.06 -5.78
N ARG A 159 8.39 8.91 -6.76
CA ARG A 159 8.70 8.87 -8.20
C ARG A 159 7.73 9.76 -8.99
N GLY A 160 8.25 10.63 -9.84
CA GLY A 160 7.44 11.46 -10.76
C GLY A 160 7.28 10.87 -12.15
N ASP A 161 8.15 9.93 -12.53
CA ASP A 161 8.23 9.32 -13.86
C ASP A 161 7.10 8.33 -14.15
N LEU A 162 6.34 7.93 -13.12
CA LEU A 162 5.28 6.92 -13.23
C LEU A 162 3.95 7.44 -13.76
N ARG A 163 3.77 8.76 -13.86
CA ARG A 163 2.51 9.39 -14.28
C ARG A 163 1.90 8.85 -15.60
N PRO A 164 2.68 8.52 -16.65
CA PRO A 164 2.15 7.93 -17.88
C PRO A 164 1.44 6.59 -17.69
N HIS A 165 1.79 5.85 -16.63
CA HIS A 165 1.20 4.54 -16.31
C HIS A 165 -0.02 4.64 -15.38
N MET A 166 -0.41 5.84 -14.96
CA MET A 166 -1.45 6.08 -13.94
C MET A 166 -2.82 6.43 -14.54
N THR A 167 -3.04 6.23 -15.85
CA THR A 167 -4.27 6.58 -16.56
C THR A 167 -5.45 5.66 -16.25
#